data_AF-A0A5B8Z255-F1
#
_entry.id   AF-A0A5B8Z255-F1
#
_cell.length_a   1.000
_cell.length_b   1.000
_cell.length_c   1.000
_cell.angle_alpha   90.00
_cell.angle_beta   90.00
_cell.angle_gamma   90.00
#
_symmetry.space_group_name_H-M   'P 1'
#
loop_
_entity.id
_entity.type
_entity.pdbx_description
1 polymer ?
#
loop_
_entity_poly.entity_id
_entity_poly.type
_entity_poly.pdbx_seq_one_letter_code
_entity_poly.pdbx_strand_id
1 'polypeptide(L)' 'MRKSKQLFLLLSTICQLLGIVMLFINIKAAIFIFAIYAFLMIIIFIILIMERKNEKLEERRNDYRNY' A
#
# COMPACT_ATOMS: atom_id res chain seq x y z
N MET A 1 -10.40 -3.10 -9.66
CA MET A 1 -9.45 -2.72 -8.59
C MET A 1 -10.16 -2.75 -7.24
N ARG A 2 -9.77 -3.63 -6.31
CA ARG A 2 -10.41 -3.76 -4.98
C ARG A 2 -10.42 -2.41 -4.24
N LYS A 3 -11.59 -2.00 -3.71
CA LYS A 3 -11.80 -0.78 -2.90
C LYS A 3 -10.78 -0.60 -1.78
N SER A 4 -10.27 -1.71 -1.24
CA SER A 4 -9.22 -1.76 -0.22
C SER A 4 -7.94 -1.02 -0.63
N LYS A 5 -7.52 -1.14 -1.90
CA LYS A 5 -6.29 -0.50 -2.40
C LYS A 5 -6.39 1.01 -2.46
N GLN A 6 -7.54 1.53 -2.87
CA GLN A 6 -7.80 2.98 -2.88
C GLN A 6 -7.73 3.56 -1.48
N LEU A 7 -8.25 2.86 -0.47
CA LEU A 7 -8.14 3.29 0.93
C LEU A 7 -6.68 3.32 1.39
N PHE A 8 -5.87 2.31 1.08
CA PHE A 8 -4.45 2.29 1.42
C PHE A 8 -3.65 3.40 0.72
N LEU A 9 -3.93 3.65 -0.57
CA LEU A 9 -3.29 4.74 -1.31
C LEU A 9 -3.69 6.12 -0.76
N LEU A 10 -4.97 6.31 -0.45
CA LEU A 10 -5.48 7.57 0.11
C LEU A 10 -4.90 7.83 1.50
N LEU A 11 -4.85 6.79 2.34
CA LEU A 11 -4.25 6.85 3.68
C LEU A 11 -2.74 7.16 3.59
N SER A 12 -2.03 6.54 2.66
CA SER A 12 -0.61 6.82 2.40
C SER A 12 -0.39 8.29 2.01
N THR A 13 -1.22 8.82 1.11
CA THR A 13 -1.15 10.21 0.65
C THR A 13 -1.40 11.21 1.79
N ILE A 14 -2.40 10.94 2.65
CA ILE A 14 -2.71 11.75 3.83
C ILE A 14 -1.55 11.71 4.83
N CYS A 15 -0.99 10.52 5.08
CA CYS A 15 0.12 10.35 6.01
C CYS A 15 1.38 11.10 5.53
N GLN A 16 1.63 11.12 4.23
CA GLN A 16 2.72 11.89 3.62
C GLN A 16 2.53 13.39 3.78
N LEU A 17 1.33 13.91 3.51
CA LEU A 17 1.00 15.33 3.72
C LEU A 17 1.13 15.74 5.19
N LEU A 18 0.62 14.93 6.12
CA LEU A 18 0.76 15.14 7.56
C LEU A 18 2.22 15.11 8.02
N GLY A 19 3.03 14.20 7.48
CA GLY A 19 4.47 14.13 7.77
C GLY A 19 5.21 15.39 7.34
N ILE A 20 4.90 15.93 6.16
CA ILE A 20 5.48 17.19 5.67
C ILE A 20 5.08 18.36 6.57
N VAL A 21 3.81 18.46 6.97
CA VAL A 21 3.36 19.52 7.89
C VAL A 21 4.04 19.39 9.26
N MET A 22 4.21 18.17 9.77
CA MET A 22 4.90 17.95 11.04
C MET A 22 6.38 18.31 11.02
N LEU A 23 7.07 18.32 9.87
CA LEU A 23 8.47 18.78 9.79
C LEU A 23 8.63 20.22 10.28
N PHE A 24 7.60 21.06 10.09
CA PHE A 24 7.61 22.46 10.50
C PHE A 24 7.20 22.67 11.96
N ILE A 25 6.55 21.70 12.60
CA ILE A 25 6.09 21.80 14.00
C ILE A 25 7.05 21.07 14.94
N ASN A 26 7.37 19.81 14.64
CA ASN A 26 8.21 18.98 15.49
C ASN A 26 8.92 17.88 14.71
N ILE A 27 10.22 18.09 14.46
CA ILE A 27 11.09 17.19 13.69
C ILE A 27 11.09 15.76 14.26
N LYS A 28 11.05 15.59 15.60
CA LYS A 28 11.05 14.25 16.20
C LYS A 28 9.78 13.47 15.86
N ALA A 29 8.63 14.15 15.91
CA ALA A 29 7.36 13.56 15.54
C ALA A 29 7.29 13.29 14.02
N ALA A 30 7.83 14.19 13.20
CA ALA A 30 7.93 13.99 11.76
C ALA A 30 8.74 12.74 11.39
N ILE A 31 9.91 12.54 12.01
CA ILE A 31 10.74 11.34 11.78
C ILE A 31 9.95 10.06 12.08
N PHE A 32 9.19 10.05 13.19
CA PHE A 32 8.37 8.90 13.55
C PHE A 32 7.24 8.64 12.52
N ILE A 33 6.57 9.70 12.06
CA ILE A 33 5.54 9.58 11.02
C ILE A 33 6.14 9.10 9.69
N PHE A 34 7.31 9.59 9.30
CA PHE A 34 7.99 9.15 8.08
C PHE A 34 8.43 7.68 8.17
N ALA A 35 8.86 7.21 9.34
CA ALA A 35 9.17 5.80 9.55
C ALA A 35 7.92 4.91 9.39
N ILE A 36 6.77 5.33 9.95
CA ILE A 36 5.49 4.65 9.77
C ILE A 36 5.05 4.65 8.30
N TYR A 37 5.18 5.80 7.62
CA TYR A 37 4.87 5.93 6.20
C TYR A 37 5.72 4.97 5.34
N ALA A 38 7.03 4.89 5.60
CA ALA A 38 7.92 3.96 4.91
C ALA A 38 7.50 2.49 5.11
N PHE A 39 7.09 2.13 6.32
CA PHE A 39 6.57 0.79 6.62
C PHE A 39 5.25 0.49 5.88
N LEU A 40 4.32 1.45 5.88
CA LEU A 40 3.06 1.36 5.12
C LEU A 40 3.31 1.17 3.62
N MET A 41 4.30 1.86 3.07
CA MET A 41 4.69 1.72 1.66
C MET A 41 5.19 0.31 1.33
N ILE A 42 5.98 -0.31 2.23
CA ILE A 42 6.44 -1.71 2.05
C ILE A 42 5.24 -2.66 2.02
N ILE A 43 4.29 -2.50 2.95
CA ILE A 43 3.08 -3.34 3.01
C ILE A 43 2.27 -3.21 1.72
N ILE A 44 2.03 -1.98 1.25
CA ILE A 44 1.31 -1.72 0.00
C ILE A 44 2.02 -2.42 -1.17
N PHE A 45 3.35 -2.36 -1.21
CA PHE A 45 4.14 -3.01 -2.25
C PHE A 45 3.95 -4.53 -2.25
N ILE A 46 3.99 -5.17 -1.07
CA ILE A 46 3.75 -6.61 -0.92
C ILE A 46 2.32 -6.98 -1.36
N ILE A 47 1.32 -6.22 -0.94
CA ILE A 47 -0.08 -6.43 -1.33
C ILE A 47 -0.23 -6.39 -2.85
N LEU A 48 0.38 -5.40 -3.52
CA LEU A 48 0.34 -5.28 -4.98
C LEU A 48 1.00 -6.47 -5.69
N ILE A 49 2.14 -6.95 -5.17
CA ILE A 49 2.83 -8.13 -5.73
C ILE A 49 1.99 -9.40 -5.53
N MET A 50 1.43 -9.60 -4.33
CA MET A 50 0.58 -10.75 -4.04
C MET A 50 -0.65 -10.78 -4.92
N GLU A 51 -1.30 -9.64 -5.13
CA GLU A 51 -2.48 -9.56 -5.97
C GLU A 51 -2.16 -9.86 -7.44
N ARG A 52 -1.04 -9.35 -7.96
CA ARG A 52 -0.55 -9.74 -9.29
C ARG A 52 -0.27 -11.24 -9.42
N LYS A 53 0.24 -11.88 -8.36
CA LYS A 53 0.42 -13.33 -8.34
C LYS A 53 -0.91 -14.07 -8.29
N ASN A 54 -1.88 -13.54 -7.54
CA ASN A 54 -3.17 -14.18 -7.34
C ASN A 54 -4.04 -14.10 -8.61
N GLU A 55 -4.05 -12.96 -9.32
CA GLU A 55 -4.69 -12.82 -10.63
C GLU A 55 -4.16 -13.87 -11.62
N LYS A 56 -2.84 -14.07 -11.70
CA LYS A 56 -2.22 -15.12 -12.53
C LYS A 56 -2.52 -16.55 -12.08
N LEU A 57 -2.81 -16.76 -10.80
CA LEU A 57 -3.21 -18.07 -10.27
C LEU A 57 -4.67 -18.37 -10.57
N GLU A 58 -5.55 -17.38 -10.49
CA GLU A 58 -6.95 -17.50 -10.91
C GLU A 58 -7.07 -17.78 -12.41
N GLU A 59 -6.30 -17.08 -13.25
CA GLU A 59 -6.24 -17.36 -14.70
C GLU A 59 -5.79 -18.80 -14.99
N ARG A 60 -4.70 -19.27 -14.36
CA ARG A 60 -4.22 -20.65 -14.55
C ARG A 60 -5.19 -21.70 -14.01
N ARG A 61 -5.95 -21.42 -12.96
CA ARG A 61 -6.89 -22.39 -12.38
C ARG A 61 -8.15 -22.53 -13.25
N ASN A 62 -8.55 -21.48 -13.95
CA ASN A 62 -9.77 -21.49 -14.77
C ASN A 62 -9.58 -22.17 -16.14
N ASP A 63 -8.33 -22.32 -16.60
CA ASP A 63 -8.00 -22.96 -17.88
C ASP A 63 -8.13 -24.51 -17.85
N TYR A 64 -8.02 -25.13 -16.67
CA TYR A 64 -8.15 -26.60 -16.52
C TYR A 64 -9.58 -27.13 -16.44
N ARG A 65 -10.60 -26.26 -16.59
CA ARG A 65 -12.01 -26.64 -16.47
C ARG A 65 -12.74 -26.82 -17.80
N ASN A 66 -12.00 -26.78 -18.91
CA ASN A 66 -12.55 -26.86 -20.27
C ASN A 66 -11.92 -28.00 -21.09
N TYR A 67 -11.86 -29.20 -20.50
CA TYR A 67 -11.68 -30.46 -21.22
C TYR A 67 -12.72 -31.48 -20.77
#